data_AF-A0AAF0TCJ6-F1
#
_entry.id   AF-A0AAF0TCJ6-F1
#
_cell.length_a   1.000
_cell.length_b   1.000
_cell.length_c   1.000
_cell.angle_alpha   90.00
_cell.angle_beta   90.00
_cell.angle_gamma   90.00
#
_symmetry.space_group_name_H-M   'P 1'
#
loop_
_entity.id
_entity.type
_entity.pdbx_description
1 polymer ?
#
loop_
_entity_poly.entity_id
_entity_poly.type
_entity_poly.pdbx_seq_one_letter_code
_entity_poly.pdbx_strand_id
1 'polypeptide(L)'
;MHDYINIKDTELWDVILDGPYIPTKDVVDGELTKVIPKTRREYNEADRKKIEKNYKAKKLLVCGIGLDEYNRISACETAKEIWDCLKTTHEETIQVNESKVDMLRTQYENFYMREGETIHETNTRFTSITNELRCLGEPIDDVPRNYGTFDA
;
A
#
# COMPACT_ATOMS: atom_id res chain seq x y z
N MET A 1 11.86 4.82 -3.60
CA MET A 1 11.16 6.12 -3.61
C MET A 1 11.74 7.09 -2.59
N HIS A 2 11.87 6.69 -1.32
CA HIS A 2 12.54 7.47 -0.26
C HIS A 2 13.88 8.09 -0.69
N ASP A 3 14.85 7.27 -1.10
CA ASP A 3 16.20 7.76 -1.44
C ASP A 3 16.20 8.74 -2.61
N TYR A 4 15.32 8.54 -3.59
CA TYR A 4 15.15 9.44 -4.73
C TYR A 4 14.62 10.81 -4.31
N ILE A 5 13.69 10.85 -3.35
CA ILE A 5 13.12 12.10 -2.82
C ILE A 5 14.17 12.84 -1.97
N ASN A 6 14.90 12.12 -1.11
CA ASN A 6 15.94 12.71 -0.27
C ASN A 6 17.12 13.29 -1.05
N ILE A 7 17.47 12.69 -2.20
CA ILE A 7 18.48 13.26 -3.10
C ILE A 7 18.04 14.63 -3.64
N LYS A 8 16.73 14.89 -3.77
CA LYS A 8 16.21 16.16 -4.30
C LYS A 8 16.14 17.24 -3.22
N ASP A 9 15.59 16.90 -2.06
CA ASP A 9 15.49 17.77 -0.89
C ASP A 9 15.03 16.89 0.29
N THR A 10 15.84 16.83 1.34
CA THR A 10 15.62 15.96 2.51
C THR A 10 14.35 16.34 3.28
N GLU A 11 13.94 17.61 3.24
CA GLU A 11 12.76 18.09 3.96
C GLU A 11 11.45 17.73 3.22
N LEU A 12 11.52 17.23 1.98
CA LEU A 12 10.33 16.77 1.26
C LEU A 12 9.78 15.48 1.85
N TRP A 13 10.64 14.62 2.38
CA TRP A 13 10.19 13.39 3.02
C TRP A 13 9.45 13.68 4.33
N ASP A 14 9.92 14.65 5.11
CA ASP A 14 9.22 15.11 6.32
C ASP A 14 7.82 15.64 5.97
N VAL A 15 7.68 16.42 4.89
CA VAL A 15 6.37 16.92 4.43
C VAL A 15 5.44 15.78 3.98
N ILE A 16 5.99 14.70 3.42
CA ILE A 16 5.20 13.52 3.04
C ILE A 16 4.68 12.79 4.27
N LEU A 17 5.48 12.67 5.33
CA LEU A 17 5.08 11.95 6.54
C LEU A 17 4.19 12.79 7.46
N ASP A 18 4.56 14.04 7.72
CA ASP A 18 3.95 14.90 8.73
C ASP A 18 2.85 15.81 8.15
N GLY A 19 2.87 16.04 6.84
CA GLY A 19 1.90 16.87 6.14
C GLY A 19 2.43 18.28 5.82
N PRO A 20 1.60 19.10 5.14
CA PRO A 20 2.02 20.41 4.70
C PRO A 20 2.24 21.36 5.89
N TYR A 21 3.21 22.27 5.74
CA TYR A 21 3.38 23.37 6.67
C TYR A 21 2.13 24.28 6.68
N ILE A 22 1.58 24.53 7.86
CA ILE A 22 0.48 25.48 8.10
C ILE A 22 1.10 26.74 8.74
N PRO A 23 1.17 27.88 8.02
CA PRO A 23 1.69 29.12 8.61
C PRO A 23 0.80 29.61 9.74
N THR A 24 1.40 29.90 10.90
CA THR A 24 0.70 30.41 12.08
C THR A 24 1.27 31.75 12.56
N LYS A 25 0.50 32.46 13.37
CA LYS A 25 0.90 33.69 14.04
C LYS A 25 0.42 33.68 15.49
N ASP A 26 1.14 34.40 16.34
CA ASP A 26 0.81 34.57 17.74
C ASP A 26 -0.06 35.82 17.91
N VAL A 27 -1.16 35.68 18.63
CA VAL A 27 -2.07 36.77 19.00
C VAL A 27 -2.13 36.84 20.51
N VAL A 28 -1.72 37.99 21.05
CA VAL A 28 -1.78 38.26 22.49
C VAL A 28 -3.18 38.75 22.85
N ASP A 29 -3.82 38.07 23.78
CA ASP A 29 -5.15 38.36 24.34
C ASP A 29 -5.02 38.46 25.86
N GLY A 30 -4.58 39.63 26.35
CA GLY A 30 -4.20 39.83 27.75
C GLY A 30 -2.88 39.13 28.09
N GLU A 31 -2.87 38.27 29.12
CA GLU A 31 -1.70 37.45 29.49
C GLU A 31 -1.58 36.15 28.66
N LEU A 32 -2.56 35.86 27.80
CA LEU A 32 -2.60 34.63 27.00
C LEU A 32 -2.09 34.89 25.57
N THR A 33 -1.17 34.05 25.10
CA THR A 33 -0.75 33.99 23.70
C THR A 33 -1.48 32.85 23.00
N LYS A 34 -2.27 33.16 21.97
CA LYS A 34 -2.97 32.19 21.11
C LYS A 34 -2.24 32.05 19.77
N VAL A 35 -1.96 30.81 19.37
CA VAL A 35 -1.42 30.50 18.04
C VAL A 35 -2.58 30.28 17.09
N ILE A 36 -2.70 31.12 16.05
CA ILE A 36 -3.76 30.99 15.04
C ILE A 36 -3.19 30.87 13.62
N PRO A 37 -3.84 30.16 12.69
CA PRO A 37 -3.42 30.12 11.29
C PRO A 37 -3.41 31.52 10.66
N LYS A 38 -2.35 31.82 9.90
CA LYS A 38 -2.29 33.02 9.07
C LYS A 38 -3.26 32.90 7.91
N THR A 39 -3.81 34.03 7.47
CA THR A 39 -4.50 34.11 6.18
C THR A 39 -3.47 34.18 5.04
N ARG A 40 -3.89 33.81 3.82
CA ARG A 40 -3.01 33.85 2.63
C ARG A 40 -2.39 35.23 2.36
N ARG A 41 -3.05 36.31 2.79
CA ARG A 41 -2.53 37.69 2.65
C ARG A 41 -1.36 37.99 3.58
N GLU A 42 -1.24 37.26 4.67
CA GLU A 42 -0.22 37.44 5.71
C GLU A 42 1.02 36.56 5.49
N TYR A 43 1.03 35.73 4.44
CA TYR A 43 2.13 34.83 4.15
C TYR A 43 3.37 35.59 3.69
N ASN A 44 4.44 35.45 4.47
CA ASN A 44 5.75 35.95 4.10
C ASN A 44 6.47 34.99 3.13
N GLU A 45 7.67 35.36 2.69
CA GLU A 45 8.46 34.56 1.75
C GLU A 45 8.87 33.19 2.32
N ALA A 46 9.18 33.12 3.61
CA ALA A 46 9.53 31.87 4.27
C ALA A 46 8.32 30.92 4.34
N ASP A 47 7.12 31.45 4.64
CA ASP A 47 5.86 30.70 4.65
C ASP A 47 5.61 30.09 3.25
N ARG A 48 5.78 30.90 2.20
CA ARG A 48 5.59 30.47 0.80
C ARG A 48 6.56 29.37 0.39
N LYS A 49 7.85 29.50 0.74
CA LYS A 49 8.86 28.46 0.47
C LYS A 49 8.52 27.13 1.14
N LYS A 50 8.04 27.18 2.39
CA LYS A 50 7.62 25.96 3.11
C LYS A 50 6.37 25.33 2.50
N ILE A 51 5.39 26.13 2.08
CA ILE A 51 4.21 25.64 1.36
C ILE A 51 4.61 25.00 0.01
N GLU A 52 5.58 25.59 -0.70
CA GLU A 52 6.08 25.09 -1.98
C GLU A 52 6.58 23.64 -1.91
N LYS A 53 7.14 23.24 -0.77
CA LYS A 53 7.62 21.87 -0.55
C LYS A 53 6.53 20.83 -0.71
N ASN A 54 5.30 21.11 -0.23
CA ASN A 54 4.18 20.17 -0.43
C ASN A 54 3.86 19.97 -1.92
N TYR A 55 3.88 21.05 -2.72
CA TYR A 55 3.65 20.92 -4.17
C TYR A 55 4.77 20.15 -4.86
N LYS A 56 6.04 20.35 -4.45
CA LYS A 56 7.19 19.58 -4.96
C LYS A 56 7.09 18.11 -4.61
N ALA A 57 6.83 17.79 -3.34
CA ALA A 57 6.63 16.42 -2.86
C ALA A 57 5.49 15.73 -3.62
N LYS A 58 4.34 16.39 -3.75
CA LYS A 58 3.19 15.90 -4.53
C LYS A 58 3.58 15.59 -5.98
N LYS A 59 4.29 16.50 -6.65
CA LYS A 59 4.74 16.28 -8.02
C LYS A 59 5.68 15.08 -8.13
N LEU A 60 6.62 14.91 -7.19
CA LEU A 60 7.53 13.76 -7.19
C LEU A 60 6.79 12.44 -7.00
N LEU A 61 5.81 12.38 -6.09
CA LEU A 61 4.97 11.21 -5.89
C LEU A 61 4.19 10.86 -7.15
N VAL A 62 3.49 11.84 -7.74
CA VAL A 62 2.68 11.64 -8.96
C VAL A 62 3.53 11.20 -10.15
N CYS A 63 4.76 11.72 -10.30
CA CYS A 63 5.66 11.28 -11.37
C CYS A 63 6.17 9.84 -11.21
N GLY A 64 6.09 9.27 -9.99
CA GLY A 64 6.58 7.93 -9.69
C GLY A 64 5.53 6.83 -9.78
N ILE A 65 4.25 7.16 -10.00
CA ILE A 65 3.14 6.20 -9.97
C ILE A 65 2.53 5.97 -11.36
N GLY A 66 1.89 4.82 -11.53
CA GLY A 66 1.17 4.46 -12.76
C GLY A 66 -0.18 5.17 -12.90
N LEU A 67 -0.78 5.08 -14.10
CA LEU A 67 -2.09 5.69 -14.40
C LEU A 67 -3.21 5.13 -13.50
N ASP A 68 -3.18 3.83 -13.21
CA ASP A 68 -4.18 3.17 -12.37
C ASP A 68 -4.16 3.70 -10.93
N GLU A 69 -2.96 3.97 -10.39
CA GLU A 69 -2.79 4.56 -9.06
C GLU A 69 -3.15 6.04 -9.05
N TYR A 70 -2.84 6.76 -10.13
CA TYR A 70 -3.18 8.17 -10.27
C TYR A 70 -4.68 8.42 -10.13
N ASN A 71 -5.52 7.59 -10.75
CA ASN A 71 -6.97 7.73 -10.63
C ASN A 71 -7.45 7.64 -9.17
N ARG A 72 -6.79 6.80 -8.36
CA ARG A 72 -7.14 6.58 -6.94
C ARG A 72 -6.73 7.76 -6.06
N ILE A 73 -5.59 8.38 -6.36
CA ILE A 73 -5.07 9.53 -5.59
C ILE A 73 -5.49 10.90 -6.17
N SER A 74 -6.31 10.92 -7.22
CA SER A 74 -6.66 12.13 -7.97
C SER A 74 -7.36 13.19 -7.11
N ALA A 75 -8.09 12.76 -6.07
CA ALA A 75 -8.76 13.63 -5.11
C ALA A 75 -7.87 14.08 -3.94
N CYS A 76 -6.66 13.51 -3.77
CA CYS A 76 -5.77 13.89 -2.69
C CYS A 76 -5.21 15.30 -2.90
N GLU A 77 -5.26 16.15 -1.88
CA GLU A 77 -4.83 17.53 -1.95
C GLU A 77 -3.36 17.68 -1.55
N THR A 78 -2.91 16.90 -0.57
CA THR A 78 -1.56 16.97 0.02
C THR A 78 -0.67 15.80 -0.38
N ALA A 79 0.66 15.98 -0.26
CA ALA A 79 1.62 14.89 -0.48
C ALA A 79 1.44 13.76 0.55
N LYS A 80 1.07 14.12 1.78
CA LYS A 80 0.75 13.16 2.84
C LYS A 80 -0.46 12.30 2.53
N GLU A 81 -1.56 12.90 2.09
CA GLU A 81 -2.76 12.13 1.69
C GLU A 81 -2.46 11.15 0.56
N ILE A 82 -1.66 11.57 -0.44
CA ILE A 82 -1.23 10.67 -1.52
C ILE A 82 -0.46 9.50 -0.93
N TRP A 83 0.53 9.77 -0.08
CA TRP A 83 1.37 8.74 0.51
C TRP A 83 0.57 7.77 1.39
N ASP A 84 -0.32 8.29 2.23
CA ASP A 84 -1.19 7.49 3.09
C ASP A 84 -2.13 6.62 2.24
N CYS A 85 -2.73 7.15 1.16
CA CYS A 85 -3.54 6.37 0.22
C CYS A 85 -2.76 5.26 -0.49
N LEU A 86 -1.54 5.55 -0.96
CA LEU A 86 -0.66 4.56 -1.60
C LEU A 86 -0.29 3.47 -0.61
N LYS A 87 0.08 3.84 0.62
CA LYS A 87 0.44 2.89 1.68
C LYS A 87 -0.73 1.95 1.99
N THR A 88 -1.92 2.49 2.26
CA THR A 88 -3.11 1.68 2.55
C THR A 88 -3.46 0.73 1.39
N THR A 89 -3.40 1.21 0.15
CA THR A 89 -3.71 0.36 -1.02
C THR A 89 -2.77 -0.83 -1.16
N HIS A 90 -1.47 -0.61 -0.95
CA HIS A 90 -0.47 -1.68 -1.04
C HIS A 90 -0.56 -2.63 0.15
N GLU A 91 -0.76 -2.12 1.36
CA GLU A 91 -0.97 -2.94 2.56
C GLU A 91 -2.21 -3.84 2.42
N GLU A 92 -3.34 -3.29 1.96
CA GLU A 92 -4.55 -4.08 1.68
C GLU A 92 -4.29 -5.15 0.61
N THR A 93 -3.54 -4.81 -0.44
CA THR A 93 -3.20 -5.77 -1.51
C THR A 93 -2.34 -6.92 -0.97
N ILE A 94 -1.37 -6.62 -0.11
CA ILE A 94 -0.53 -7.64 0.55
C ILE A 94 -1.40 -8.53 1.43
N GLN A 95 -2.24 -7.96 2.29
CA GLN A 95 -3.11 -8.72 3.19
C GLN A 95 -4.10 -9.62 2.43
N VAL A 96 -4.67 -9.13 1.33
CA VAL A 96 -5.55 -9.93 0.45
C VAL A 96 -4.78 -11.08 -0.19
N ASN A 97 -3.53 -10.86 -0.61
CA ASN A 97 -2.69 -11.91 -1.17
C ASN A 97 -2.32 -12.96 -0.12
N GLU A 98 -1.90 -12.56 1.07
CA GLU A 98 -1.61 -13.47 2.19
C GLU A 98 -2.85 -14.31 2.55
N SER A 99 -4.02 -13.67 2.66
CA SER A 99 -5.28 -14.39 2.95
C SER A 99 -5.63 -15.41 1.87
N LYS A 100 -5.36 -15.10 0.59
CA LYS A 100 -5.53 -16.06 -0.52
C LYS A 100 -4.55 -17.21 -0.43
N VAL A 101 -3.29 -16.95 -0.09
CA VAL A 101 -2.28 -17.98 0.12
C VAL A 101 -2.70 -18.92 1.24
N ASP A 102 -3.12 -18.40 2.38
CA ASP A 102 -3.58 -19.21 3.53
C ASP A 102 -4.79 -20.08 3.18
N MET A 103 -5.76 -19.50 2.46
CA MET A 103 -6.92 -20.24 1.98
C MET A 103 -6.53 -21.38 1.02
N LEU A 104 -5.66 -21.10 0.04
CA LEU A 104 -5.21 -22.09 -0.93
C LEU A 104 -4.36 -23.19 -0.27
N ARG A 105 -3.50 -22.84 0.69
CA ARG A 105 -2.72 -23.78 1.48
C ARG A 105 -3.65 -24.71 2.28
N THR A 106 -4.66 -24.15 2.93
CA THR A 106 -5.69 -24.94 3.64
C THR A 106 -6.42 -25.90 2.70
N GLN A 107 -6.76 -25.47 1.48
CA GLN A 107 -7.38 -26.34 0.47
C GLN A 107 -6.44 -27.44 -0.02
N TYR A 108 -5.16 -27.13 -0.18
CA TYR A 108 -4.12 -28.08 -0.57
C TYR A 108 -3.89 -29.14 0.52
N GLU A 109 -3.72 -28.72 1.77
CA GLU A 109 -3.50 -29.62 2.91
C GLU A 109 -4.69 -30.54 3.17
N ASN A 110 -5.92 -30.04 2.98
CA ASN A 110 -7.14 -30.81 3.11
C ASN A 110 -7.63 -31.39 1.78
N PHE A 111 -6.76 -31.49 0.76
CA PHE A 111 -7.18 -31.95 -0.55
C PHE A 111 -7.46 -33.46 -0.54
N TYR A 112 -8.66 -33.84 -0.92
CA TYR A 112 -9.04 -35.22 -1.22
C TYR A 112 -10.01 -35.27 -2.40
N MET A 113 -10.09 -36.44 -3.02
CA MET A 113 -11.07 -36.77 -4.06
C MET A 113 -12.45 -36.90 -3.44
N ARG A 114 -13.43 -36.16 -3.95
CA ARG A 114 -14.80 -36.16 -3.40
C ARG A 114 -15.57 -37.39 -3.89
N GLU A 115 -16.59 -37.78 -3.13
CA GLU A 115 -17.48 -38.88 -3.53
C GLU A 115 -18.24 -38.51 -4.82
N GLY A 116 -18.20 -39.39 -5.81
CA GLY A 116 -18.80 -39.17 -7.13
C GLY A 116 -17.98 -38.29 -8.09
N GLU A 117 -16.82 -37.79 -7.67
CA GLU A 117 -15.89 -37.07 -8.54
C GLU A 117 -15.10 -38.04 -9.42
N THR A 118 -14.76 -37.64 -10.65
CA THR A 118 -13.87 -38.41 -11.52
C THR A 118 -12.39 -38.09 -11.22
N ILE A 119 -11.49 -38.99 -11.60
CA ILE A 119 -10.04 -38.76 -11.50
C ILE A 119 -9.62 -37.50 -12.29
N HIS A 120 -10.26 -37.26 -13.44
CA HIS A 120 -9.98 -36.08 -14.25
C HIS A 120 -10.36 -34.79 -13.52
N GLU A 121 -11.57 -34.70 -12.98
CA GLU A 121 -12.04 -33.53 -12.22
C GLU A 121 -11.17 -33.26 -10.99
N THR A 122 -10.76 -34.33 -10.30
CA THR A 122 -9.84 -34.25 -9.15
C THR A 122 -8.51 -33.64 -9.57
N ASN A 123 -7.90 -34.13 -10.64
CA ASN A 123 -6.63 -33.60 -11.17
C ASN A 123 -6.77 -32.15 -11.62
N THR A 124 -7.89 -31.76 -12.21
CA THR A 124 -8.16 -30.38 -12.60
C THR A 124 -8.20 -29.45 -11.38
N ARG A 125 -8.92 -29.83 -10.31
CA ARG A 125 -8.95 -29.03 -9.07
C ARG A 125 -7.58 -28.92 -8.42
N PHE A 126 -6.85 -30.04 -8.32
CA PHE A 126 -5.51 -30.06 -7.75
C PHE A 126 -4.57 -29.13 -8.52
N THR A 127 -4.60 -29.22 -9.86
CA THR A 127 -3.80 -28.39 -10.76
C THR A 127 -4.16 -26.90 -10.66
N SER A 128 -5.44 -26.56 -10.44
CA SER A 128 -5.84 -25.17 -10.21
C SER A 128 -5.21 -24.63 -8.93
N ILE A 129 -5.33 -25.35 -7.82
CA ILE A 129 -4.80 -24.93 -6.51
C ILE A 129 -3.27 -24.74 -6.59
N THR A 130 -2.55 -25.70 -7.18
CA THR A 130 -1.09 -25.62 -7.28
C THR A 130 -0.62 -24.54 -8.26
N ASN A 131 -1.34 -24.32 -9.37
CA ASN A 131 -1.00 -23.22 -10.27
C ASN A 131 -1.22 -21.85 -9.61
N GLU A 132 -2.31 -21.67 -8.87
CA GLU A 132 -2.60 -20.42 -8.18
C GLU A 132 -1.57 -20.12 -7.07
N LEU A 133 -1.22 -21.12 -6.25
CA LEU A 133 -0.14 -21.00 -5.25
C LEU A 133 1.20 -20.62 -5.90
N ARG A 134 1.55 -21.25 -7.04
CA ARG A 134 2.77 -20.93 -7.78
C ARG A 134 2.75 -19.53 -8.37
N CYS A 135 1.60 -19.07 -8.88
CA CYS A 135 1.44 -17.71 -9.38
C CYS A 135 1.63 -16.64 -8.28
N LEU A 136 1.35 -17.00 -7.03
CA LEU A 136 1.55 -16.14 -5.86
C LEU A 136 2.96 -16.22 -5.25
N GLY A 137 3.84 -17.05 -5.81
CA GLY A 137 5.26 -17.14 -5.41
C GLY A 137 5.56 -18.12 -4.28
N GLU A 138 4.60 -18.96 -3.88
CA GLU A 138 4.82 -19.97 -2.84
C GLU A 138 5.55 -21.20 -3.43
N PRO A 139 6.64 -21.68 -2.81
CA PRO A 139 7.26 -22.95 -3.19
C PRO A 139 6.34 -24.11 -2.79
N ILE A 140 5.85 -24.86 -3.78
CA ILE A 140 5.07 -26.07 -3.56
C ILE A 140 6.05 -27.24 -3.56
N ASP A 141 6.12 -27.97 -2.44
CA ASP A 141 6.79 -29.26 -2.42
C ASP A 141 6.02 -30.24 -3.31
N ASP A 142 6.62 -30.62 -4.44
CA ASP A 142 6.08 -31.44 -5.53
C ASP A 142 5.77 -32.91 -5.14
N VAL A 143 5.56 -33.22 -3.85
CA VAL A 143 5.39 -34.60 -3.37
C VAL A 143 3.93 -34.83 -2.96
N PRO A 144 3.14 -35.58 -3.74
CA PRO A 144 1.80 -36.01 -3.33
C PRO A 144 1.91 -36.96 -2.12
N ARG A 145 1.57 -36.47 -0.92
CA ARG A 145 1.36 -37.32 0.27
C ARG A 145 -0.05 -37.91 0.25
N ASN A 146 -0.30 -38.85 -0.66
CA ASN A 146 -1.21 -39.98 -0.42
C ASN A 146 -1.33 -40.82 -1.70
N TYR A 147 -0.39 -41.75 -1.86
CA TYR A 147 -0.78 -43.06 -2.38
C TYR A 147 -0.99 -43.92 -1.14
N GLY A 148 -2.26 -44.13 -0.78
CA GLY A 148 -2.63 -45.13 0.21
C GLY A 148 -2.07 -46.47 -0.25
N THR A 149 -1.22 -47.06 0.59
CA THR A 149 -0.76 -48.43 0.45
C THR A 149 -1.99 -49.34 0.49
N PHE A 150 -2.32 -49.94 -0.65
CA PHE A 150 -3.17 -51.13 -0.67
C PHE A 150 -2.33 -52.28 -0.13
N ASP A 151 -2.53 -52.61 1.15
CA ASP A 151 -2.05 -53.87 1.72
C ASP A 151 -2.94 -55.00 1.19
N ALA A 152 -2.30 -56.05 0.66
CA ALA A 152 -2.90 -57.31 0.22
C ALA A 152 -2.73 -58.39 1.28
#